data_AF-A0A9D0W050-F1
#
_entry.id   AF-A0A9D0W050-F1
#
_cell.length_a   1.000
_cell.length_b   1.000
_cell.length_c   1.000
_cell.angle_alpha   90.00
_cell.angle_beta   90.00
_cell.angle_gamma   90.00
#
_symmetry.space_group_name_H-M   'P 1'
#
loop_
_entity.id
_entity.type
_entity.pdbx_description
1 polymer ?
#
loop_
_entity_poly.entity_id
_entity_poly.type
_entity_poly.pdbx_seq_one_letter_code
_entity_poly.pdbx_strand_id
1 'polypeptide(L)' 'MKDKLDQVMTLTQRLEKDYPVETSGFLSFLKRAEAGKALDIRQKELINVALAVAAQCEWCIAFHVEEA' A
#
# COMPACT_ATOMS: atom_id res chain seq x y z
N MET A 1 11.48 6.31 -7.59
CA MET A 1 11.67 5.05 -6.83
C MET A 1 11.11 3.86 -7.60
N LYS A 2 11.28 3.82 -8.94
CA LYS A 2 10.60 2.86 -9.83
C LYS A 2 10.93 1.41 -9.49
N ASP A 3 12.21 1.11 -9.25
CA ASP A 3 12.65 -0.24 -8.88
C ASP A 3 11.95 -0.79 -7.62
N LYS A 4 11.65 0.07 -6.64
CA LYS A 4 10.95 -0.34 -5.41
C LYS A 4 9.46 -0.58 -5.66
N LEU A 5 8.83 0.25 -6.51
CA LEU A 5 7.45 0.02 -6.96
C LEU A 5 7.32 -1.30 -7.71
N ASP A 6 8.22 -1.55 -8.66
CA ASP A 6 8.24 -2.79 -9.46
C ASP A 6 8.42 -4.03 -8.57
N GLN A 7 9.27 -3.93 -7.54
CA GLN A 7 9.45 -5.00 -6.54
C GLN A 7 8.16 -5.29 -5.77
N VAL A 8 7.47 -4.25 -5.28
CA VAL A 8 6.21 -4.40 -4.54
C VAL A 8 5.14 -5.01 -5.43
N MET A 9 4.97 -4.52 -6.66
CA MET A 9 4.00 -5.05 -7.60
C MET A 9 4.26 -6.52 -7.94
N THR A 10 5.52 -6.87 -8.21
CA THR A 10 5.93 -8.26 -8.48
C THR A 10 5.67 -9.17 -7.29
N LEU A 11 5.98 -8.71 -6.07
CA LEU A 11 5.71 -9.46 -4.85
C LEU A 11 4.22 -9.69 -4.66
N THR A 12 3.39 -8.65 -4.79
CA THR A 12 1.94 -8.75 -4.62
C THR A 12 1.33 -9.74 -5.62
N GLN A 13 1.72 -9.67 -6.89
CA GLN A 13 1.26 -10.63 -7.91
C GLN A 13 1.63 -12.08 -7.56
N ARG A 14 2.84 -12.30 -7.04
CA ARG A 14 3.27 -13.63 -6.59
C ARG A 14 2.44 -14.09 -5.39
N LEU A 15 2.20 -13.21 -4.42
CA LEU A 15 1.41 -13.53 -3.22
C LEU A 15 -0.06 -13.83 -3.57
N GLU A 16 -0.66 -13.11 -4.52
CA GLU A 16 -2.01 -13.41 -5.02
C GLU A 16 -2.11 -14.82 -5.61
N LYS A 17 -1.04 -15.32 -6.24
CA LYS A 17 -0.99 -16.67 -6.80
C LYS A 17 -0.72 -17.74 -5.74
N ASP A 18 0.24 -17.49 -4.86
CA ASP A 18 0.76 -18.49 -3.93
C ASP A 18 -0.08 -18.57 -2.63
N TYR A 19 -0.68 -17.46 -2.20
CA TYR A 19 -1.47 -17.29 -0.96
C TYR A 19 -2.77 -16.50 -1.21
N PRO A 20 -3.66 -16.97 -2.10
CA PRO A 20 -4.79 -16.19 -2.60
C PRO A 20 -5.78 -15.75 -1.51
N VAL A 21 -6.00 -16.57 -0.49
CA VAL A 21 -7.00 -16.28 0.56
C VAL A 21 -6.50 -15.16 1.47
N GLU A 22 -5.26 -15.26 1.93
CA GLU A 22 -4.60 -14.29 2.80
C GLU A 22 -4.41 -12.96 2.08
N THR A 23 -3.93 -13.00 0.84
CA THR A 23 -3.71 -11.79 0.04
C THR A 23 -5.03 -11.08 -0.28
N SER A 24 -6.08 -11.83 -0.64
CA SER A 24 -7.41 -11.24 -0.84
C SER A 24 -7.95 -10.60 0.45
N GLY A 25 -7.77 -11.26 1.60
CA GLY A 25 -8.13 -10.72 2.90
C GLY A 25 -7.43 -9.39 3.20
N PHE A 26 -6.11 -9.34 2.98
CA PHE A 26 -5.32 -8.13 3.16
C PHE A 26 -5.74 -6.98 2.23
N LEU A 27 -5.90 -7.26 0.93
CA LEU A 27 -6.31 -6.23 -0.05
C LEU A 27 -7.72 -5.70 0.23
N SER A 28 -8.63 -6.56 0.70
CA SER A 28 -9.98 -6.16 1.11
C SER A 28 -9.94 -5.26 2.35
N PHE A 29 -9.09 -5.59 3.33
CA PHE A 29 -8.84 -4.74 4.49
C PHE A 29 -8.28 -3.37 4.06
N LEU A 30 -7.23 -3.35 3.24
CA LEU A 30 -6.59 -2.13 2.75
C LEU A 30 -7.59 -1.22 2.06
N LYS A 31 -8.37 -1.77 1.12
CA LYS A 31 -9.43 -1.03 0.41
C LYS A 31 -10.45 -0.40 1.36
N ARG A 32 -10.82 -1.09 2.44
CA ARG A 32 -11.76 -0.58 3.44
C ARG A 32 -11.14 0.47 4.35
N ALA A 33 -9.87 0.32 4.72
CA ALA A 33 -9.14 1.31 5.50
C ALA A 33 -8.98 2.63 4.73
N GLU A 34 -8.71 2.54 3.42
CA GLU A 34 -8.61 3.70 2.54
C GLU A 34 -9.96 4.29 2.13
N ALA A 35 -11.06 3.54 2.26
CA ALA A 35 -12.40 4.06 2.05
C ALA A 35 -12.89 4.98 3.19
N GLY A 36 -13.82 5.88 2.88
CA GLY A 36 -14.48 6.72 3.89
C GLY A 36 -14.66 8.16 3.43
N LYS A 37 -15.44 8.92 4.21
CA LYS A 37 -15.84 10.30 3.89
C LYS A 37 -15.37 11.33 4.92
N ALA A 38 -14.80 10.89 6.04
CA ALA A 38 -14.27 11.79 7.06
C ALA A 38 -12.93 12.42 6.65
N LEU A 39 -12.13 11.67 5.90
CA LEU A 39 -10.89 12.12 5.26
C LEU A 39 -10.95 11.72 3.79
N ASP A 40 -10.47 12.60 2.91
CA ASP A 40 -10.28 12.27 1.50
C ASP A 40 -9.06 11.34 1.29
N ILE A 41 -8.94 10.78 0.09
CA ILE A 41 -7.85 9.84 -0.21
C ILE A 41 -6.47 10.49 -0.07
N ARG A 42 -6.33 11.75 -0.48
CA ARG A 42 -5.05 12.48 -0.41
C ARG A 42 -4.59 12.68 1.03
N GLN A 43 -5.51 13.01 1.93
CA GLN A 43 -5.22 13.13 3.35
C GLN A 43 -4.74 11.81 3.95
N LYS A 44 -5.33 10.69 3.54
CA LYS A 44 -4.92 9.37 4.01
C LYS A 44 -3.57 8.96 3.44
N GLU A 45 -3.32 9.19 2.15
CA GLU A 45 -2.02 8.89 1.57
C GLU A 45 -0.89 9.71 2.20
N LEU A 46 -1.15 10.98 2.58
CA LEU A 46 -0.20 11.76 3.38
C LEU A 46 0.08 11.15 4.76
N ILE A 47 -0.94 10.61 5.43
CA ILE A 47 -0.77 9.85 6.68
C ILE A 47 0.06 8.59 6.41
N ASN A 48 -0.21 7.87 5.33
CA ASN A 48 0.50 6.66 4.95
C ASN A 48 1.97 6.94 4.63
N VAL A 49 2.30 8.05 3.95
CA VAL A 49 3.68 8.50 3.73
C VAL A 49 4.39 8.75 5.07
N ALA A 50 3.73 9.41 6.03
CA ALA A 50 4.29 9.62 7.36
C ALA A 50 4.56 8.30 8.10
N LEU A 51 3.61 7.35 8.04
CA LEU A 51 3.76 6.01 8.62
C LEU A 51 4.88 5.22 7.94
N ALA A 52 4.99 5.31 6.62
CA ALA A 52 6.03 4.64 5.83
C ALA A 52 7.44 5.13 6.19
N VAL A 53 7.61 6.44 6.38
CA VAL A 53 8.86 7.04 6.86
C VAL A 53 9.16 6.62 8.29
N ALA A 54 8.17 6.66 9.19
CA ALA A 54 8.34 6.23 10.58
C ALA A 54 8.74 4.75 10.69
N ALA A 55 8.19 3.90 9.82
CA ALA A 55 8.53 2.48 9.73
C ALA A 55 9.83 2.21 8.95
N GLN A 56 10.45 3.23 8.34
CA GLN A 56 11.63 3.11 7.49
C GLN A 56 11.44 2.10 6.35
N CYS A 57 10.22 2.01 5.82
CA CYS A 57 9.83 1.05 4.81
C CYS A 57 9.98 1.64 3.40
N GLU A 58 11.10 1.38 2.72
CA GLU A 58 11.37 1.93 1.37
C GLU A 58 10.29 1.58 0.34
N TRP A 59 9.71 0.39 0.46
CA TRP A 59 8.57 -0.06 -0.37
C TRP A 59 7.33 0.76 -0.12
N CYS A 60 6.99 0.98 1.15
CA CYS A 60 5.82 1.75 1.56
C CYS A 60 5.98 3.23 1.17
N ILE A 61 7.19 3.79 1.30
CA ILE A 61 7.50 5.15 0.87
C ILE A 61 7.30 5.26 -0.65
N ALA A 62 7.84 4.31 -1.42
CA ALA A 62 7.68 4.32 -2.88
C ALA A 62 6.21 4.27 -3.30
N PHE A 63 5.43 3.39 -2.67
CA PHE A 63 4.03 3.17 -2.97
C PHE A 63 3.15 4.38 -2.62
N HIS A 64 3.18 4.83 -1.36
CA HIS A 64 2.28 5.90 -0.92
C HIS A 64 2.65 7.28 -1.46
N VAL A 65 3.90 7.50 -1.91
CA VAL A 65 4.26 8.73 -2.63
C VAL A 65 3.73 8.74 -4.07
N GLU A 66 3.58 7.58 -4.72
CA GLU A 66 3.00 7.48 -6.07
C GLU A 66 1.47 7.68 -6.04
N GLU A 67 0.81 7.26 -4.96
CA GLU A 67 -0.65 7.36 -4.79
C GLU A 67 -1.12 8.73 -4.23
N ALA A 68 -0.25 9.52 -3.60
CA ALA A 68 -0.57 10.80 -2.94
C ALA A 68 -0.72 12.01 -3.88
#